data_AF-A0A6N7IKG7-F1
#
_entry.id   AF-A0A6N7IKG7-F1
#
_cell.length_a   1.000
_cell.length_b   1.000
_cell.length_c   1.000
_cell.angle_alpha   90.00
_cell.angle_beta   90.00
_cell.angle_gamma   90.00
#
_symmetry.space_group_name_H-M   'P 1'
#
loop_
_entity.id
_entity.type
_entity.pdbx_description
1 polymer ?
#
loop_
_entity_poly.entity_id
_entity_poly.type
_entity_poly.pdbx_seq_one_letter_code
_entity_poly.pdbx_strand_id
1 'polypeptide(L)' 'MDRFDADRQDPKLRKAVQRDFGFGQALGVPGTPAFLVGGAPLFGAQPYDVFERAIDQARKGQ' A
#
# COMPACT_ATOMS: atom_id res chain seq x y z
N MET A 1 7.87 2.64 -27.12
CA MET A 1 8.05 1.76 -25.94
C MET A 1 9.46 1.87 -25.37
N ASP A 2 10.41 2.35 -26.16
CA ASP A 2 11.84 2.47 -25.85
C ASP A 2 12.16 3.06 -24.47
N ARG A 3 11.48 4.15 -24.09
CA ARG A 3 11.65 4.75 -22.75
C ARG A 3 11.19 3.81 -21.63
N PHE A 4 10.05 3.16 -21.79
CA PHE A 4 9.54 2.22 -20.79
C PHE A 4 10.47 1.02 -20.63
N ASP A 5 11.02 0.50 -21.73
CA ASP A 5 11.96 -0.62 -21.70
C ASP A 5 13.30 -0.24 -21.04
N ALA A 6 13.79 0.98 -21.30
CA ALA A 6 14.95 1.54 -20.61
C ALA A 6 14.69 1.71 -19.10
N ASP A 7 13.55 2.30 -18.73
CA ASP A 7 13.15 2.52 -17.33
C ASP A 7 13.00 1.19 -16.57
N ARG A 8 12.44 0.15 -17.19
CA ARG A 8 12.33 -1.20 -16.60
C ARG A 8 13.69 -1.79 -16.21
N GLN A 9 14.76 -1.38 -16.89
CA GLN A 9 16.12 -1.85 -16.64
C GLN A 9 16.91 -0.93 -15.71
N ASP A 10 16.46 0.30 -15.47
CA ASP A 10 17.15 1.29 -14.63
C ASP A 10 17.36 0.80 -13.19
N PRO A 11 18.62 0.64 -12.73
CA PRO A 11 18.94 0.27 -11.34
C PRO A 11 18.35 1.21 -10.28
N LYS A 12 18.20 2.51 -10.57
CA LYS A 12 17.61 3.48 -9.64
C LYS A 12 16.14 3.19 -9.41
N LEU A 13 15.38 2.91 -10.47
CA LEU A 13 13.96 2.56 -10.38
C LEU A 13 13.78 1.21 -9.68
N ARG A 14 14.65 0.23 -9.97
CA ARG A 14 14.67 -1.05 -9.25
C ARG A 14 14.90 -0.86 -7.75
N LYS A 15 15.83 0.02 -7.36
CA LYS A 15 16.08 0.34 -5.94
C LYS A 15 14.88 1.00 -5.28
N ALA A 16 14.14 1.86 -5.99
CA ALA A 16 12.92 2.46 -5.47
C ALA A 16 11.85 1.38 -5.18
N VAL A 17 11.62 0.46 -6.11
CA VAL A 17 10.69 -0.68 -5.91
C VAL A 17 11.10 -1.53 -4.70
N GLN A 18 12.38 -1.85 -4.56
CA GLN A 18 12.88 -2.64 -3.42
C GLN A 18 12.72 -1.92 -2.09
N ARG A 19 12.94 -0.60 -2.04
CA ARG A 19 12.71 0.20 -0.83
C ARG A 19 11.24 0.16 -0.42
N ASP A 20 10.34 0.33 -1.38
CA ASP A 20 8.90 0.34 -1.10
C ASP A 20 8.40 -1.06 -0.67
N PHE A 21 8.94 -2.12 -1.28
CA PHE A 21 8.71 -3.50 -0.84
C PHE A 21 9.19 -3.75 0.60
N GLY A 22 10.42 -3.34 0.92
CA GLY A 22 10.98 -3.47 2.27
C GLY A 22 10.21 -2.66 3.31
N PHE A 23 9.72 -1.48 2.94
CA PHE A 23 8.84 -0.69 3.80
C PHE A 23 7.53 -1.43 4.13
N GLY A 24 6.88 -2.03 3.13
CA GLY A 24 5.67 -2.85 3.36
C GLY A 24 5.92 -4.04 4.29
N GLN A 25 7.06 -4.72 4.15
CA GLN A 25 7.46 -5.79 5.06
C GLN A 25 7.72 -5.29 6.49
N ALA A 26 8.39 -4.15 6.64
CA ALA A 26 8.67 -3.53 7.94
C ALA A 26 7.39 -3.10 8.68
N LEU A 27 6.33 -2.75 7.95
CA LEU A 27 5.00 -2.48 8.50
C LEU A 27 4.25 -3.76 8.93
N GLY A 28 4.77 -4.95 8.65
CA GLY A 28 4.10 -6.22 8.96
C GLY A 28 2.90 -6.52 8.06
N VAL A 29 2.85 -5.94 6.85
CA VAL A 29 1.76 -6.18 5.90
C VAL A 29 1.78 -7.66 5.45
N PRO A 30 0.71 -8.45 5.69
CA PRO A 30 0.71 -9.89 5.43
C PRO A 30 0.51 -10.24 3.94
N GLY A 31 0.12 -9.27 3.10
CA GLY A 31 -0.18 -9.47 1.68
C GLY A 31 -0.93 -8.29 1.07
N THR A 32 -1.35 -8.44 -0.19
CA THR A 32 -2.05 -7.39 -0.94
C THR A 32 -3.52 -7.78 -1.25
N PRO A 33 -4.44 -6.80 -1.34
CA PRO A 33 -4.24 -5.39 -1.00
C PRO A 33 -4.24 -5.18 0.53
N ALA A 34 -3.61 -4.10 0.98
CA ALA A 34 -3.56 -3.68 2.37
C ALA A 34 -3.73 -2.16 2.46
N PHE A 35 -4.44 -1.71 3.48
CA PHE A 35 -4.82 -0.32 3.67
C PHE A 35 -4.53 0.11 5.12
N LEU A 36 -4.27 1.40 5.30
CA LEU A 36 -4.17 2.04 6.61
C LEU A 36 -5.21 3.17 6.66
N VAL A 37 -6.28 2.99 7.43
CA VAL A 37 -7.40 3.94 7.53
C VAL A 37 -7.39 4.55 8.91
N GLY A 38 -7.06 5.85 9.02
CA GLY A 38 -6.96 6.53 10.31
C GLY A 38 -5.91 5.95 11.27
N GLY A 39 -4.86 5.30 10.74
CA GLY A 39 -3.85 4.60 11.54
C GLY A 39 -4.21 3.15 11.90
N ALA A 40 -5.43 2.69 11.59
CA ALA A 40 -5.83 1.30 11.76
C ALA A 40 -5.59 0.47 10.48
N PRO A 41 -4.97 -0.72 10.57
CA PRO A 41 -4.75 -1.58 9.41
C PRO A 41 -6.06 -2.25 8.95
N LEU A 42 -6.26 -2.36 7.63
CA LEU A 42 -7.33 -3.10 6.98
C LEU A 42 -6.75 -3.95 5.85
N PHE A 43 -6.85 -5.27 5.96
CA PHE A 43 -6.20 -6.21 5.05
C PHE A 43 -7.18 -6.91 4.13
N GLY A 44 -6.74 -7.15 2.89
CA GLY A 44 -7.51 -7.82 1.86
C GLY A 44 -8.46 -6.88 1.12
N ALA A 45 -8.99 -7.39 0.00
CA ALA A 45 -10.03 -6.70 -0.76
C ALA A 45 -11.36 -6.84 -0.02
N GLN A 46 -11.54 -6.04 1.04
CA GLN A 46 -12.73 -6.08 1.86
C GLN A 46 -13.96 -5.49 1.12
N PRO A 47 -15.18 -5.88 1.49
CA PRO A 47 -16.39 -5.26 0.99
C PRO A 47 -16.47 -3.75 1.27
N TYR A 48 -17.23 -3.03 0.45
CA TYR A 48 -17.39 -1.57 0.55
C TYR A 48 -17.82 -1.09 1.94
N ASP A 49 -18.79 -1.77 2.56
CA ASP A 49 -19.34 -1.41 3.87
C ASP A 49 -18.30 -1.49 4.99
N VAL A 50 -17.29 -2.36 4.84
CA VAL A 50 -16.17 -2.43 5.78
C VAL A 50 -15.30 -1.17 5.68
N PHE A 51 -15.02 -0.70 4.46
CA PHE A 51 -14.28 0.54 4.23
C PHE A 51 -15.05 1.76 4.73
N GLU A 52 -16.34 1.85 4.43
CA GLU A 52 -17.20 2.95 4.88
C GLU A 52 -17.16 3.06 6.41
N ARG A 53 -17.38 1.95 7.13
CA ARG A 53 -17.29 1.91 8.59
C ARG A 53 -15.91 2.29 9.11
N ALA A 54 -14.83 1.80 8.50
CA ALA A 54 -13.47 2.13 8.93
C ALA A 54 -13.17 3.63 8.78
N ILE A 55 -13.63 4.26 7.71
CA ILE A 55 -13.46 5.70 7.47
C ILE A 55 -14.28 6.51 8.47
N ASP A 56 -15.54 6.12 8.72
CA ASP A 56 -16.39 6.80 9.71
C ASP A 56 -15.81 6.71 11.12
N GLN A 57 -15.20 5.58 11.49
CA GLN A 57 -14.49 5.43 12.76
C GLN A 57 -13.27 6.35 12.83
N ALA A 58 -12.45 6.40 11.76
CA ALA A 58 -11.28 7.27 11.69
C ALA A 58 -11.63 8.76 11.85
N ARG A 59 -12.79 9.20 11.33
CA ARG A 59 -13.26 10.59 11.44
C ARG A 59 -13.76 10.96 12.84
N LYS A 60 -14.24 9.99 13.62
CA LYS A 60 -14.73 10.22 15.00
C LYS A 60 -13.59 10.26 16.03
N GLY A 61 -12.42 9.74 15.68
CA GLY A 61 -11.23 9.73 16.54
C GLY A 61 -10.27 10.90 16.32
N GLN A 62 -10.62 11.86 15.45
CA GLN A 62 -10.00 13.21 15.38
C GLN A 62 -10.70 14.14 16.38
#